data_AF-A0A2S3U328-F1
#
_entry.id   AF-A0A2S3U328-F1
#
_cell.length_a   1.000
_cell.length_b   1.000
_cell.length_c   1.000
_cell.angle_alpha   90.00
_cell.angle_beta   90.00
_cell.angle_gamma   90.00
#
_symmetry.space_group_name_H-M   'P 1'
#
loop_
_entity.id
_entity.type
_entity.pdbx_description
1 polymer ?
#
loop_
_entity_poly.entity_id
_entity_poly.type
_entity_poly.pdbx_seq_one_letter_code
_entity_poly.pdbx_strand_id
1 'polypeptide(L)'
;MLVSIRNKYRHLPKQVKASLWFLICAFFEKSISIIATPIFTRIMSTSEYGQFNVLYSWLTIVTIIVSLNLCYGVYTQGLIKFSHDRRRYSAELQGLTVVLVLAWTLVYLGFRDFWNSVFSLTTTQMLAMLLMVWTSSVFNF
;
A
#
# COMPACT_ATOMS: atom_id res chain seq x y z
N MET A 1 -24.50 -6.61 -33.11
CA MET A 1 -23.76 -7.39 -32.09
C MET A 1 -23.38 -6.58 -30.85
N LEU A 2 -22.79 -5.38 -30.99
CA LEU A 2 -22.42 -4.50 -29.86
C LEU A 2 -23.60 -4.04 -28.98
N VAL A 3 -24.78 -3.83 -29.57
CA VAL A 3 -26.00 -3.42 -28.83
C VAL A 3 -26.46 -4.51 -27.84
N SER A 4 -26.28 -5.78 -28.20
CA SER A 4 -26.65 -6.93 -27.35
C SER A 4 -25.77 -7.03 -26.11
N ILE A 5 -24.46 -6.81 -26.27
CA ILE A 5 -23.49 -6.83 -25.16
C ILE A 5 -23.77 -5.68 -24.18
N ARG A 6 -24.11 -4.48 -24.68
CA ARG A 6 -24.46 -3.32 -23.85
C ARG A 6 -25.70 -3.56 -23.00
N ASN A 7 -26.74 -4.17 -23.57
CA ASN A 7 -27.96 -4.50 -22.83
C ASN A 7 -27.71 -5.61 -21.81
N LYS A 8 -26.97 -6.65 -22.18
CA LYS A 8 -26.60 -7.75 -21.26
C LYS A 8 -25.77 -7.24 -20.09
N TYR A 9 -24.83 -6.32 -20.33
CA TYR A 9 -24.08 -5.65 -19.27
C TYR A 9 -25.01 -4.84 -18.35
N ARG A 10 -25.95 -4.05 -18.88
CA ARG A 10 -26.88 -3.25 -18.07
C ARG A 10 -27.75 -4.09 -17.14
N HIS A 11 -28.15 -5.29 -17.55
CA HIS A 11 -28.96 -6.21 -16.74
C HIS A 11 -28.17 -6.98 -15.67
N LEU A 12 -26.84 -6.93 -15.66
CA LEU A 12 -26.05 -7.59 -14.63
C LEU A 12 -26.22 -6.93 -13.24
N PRO A 13 -26.21 -7.73 -12.16
CA PRO A 13 -26.17 -7.22 -10.79
C PRO A 13 -24.99 -6.25 -10.59
N LYS A 14 -25.17 -5.26 -9.72
CA LYS A 14 -24.13 -4.24 -9.44
C LYS A 14 -22.83 -4.89 -8.94
N GLN A 15 -22.94 -5.97 -8.18
CA GLN A 15 -21.82 -6.75 -7.65
C GLN A 15 -21.00 -7.39 -8.77
N VAL A 16 -21.65 -8.01 -9.76
CA VAL A 16 -20.98 -8.65 -10.90
C VAL A 16 -20.24 -7.61 -11.75
N LYS A 17 -20.85 -6.44 -11.95
CA LYS A 17 -20.17 -5.33 -12.64
C LYS A 17 -18.93 -4.85 -11.88
N ALA A 18 -19.03 -4.72 -10.56
CA ALA A 18 -17.91 -4.32 -9.70
C ALA A 18 -16.78 -5.35 -9.73
N SER A 19 -17.09 -6.65 -9.60
CA SER A 19 -16.10 -7.73 -9.68
C SER A 19 -15.43 -7.81 -11.05
N LEU A 20 -16.15 -7.58 -12.15
CA LEU A 20 -15.58 -7.53 -13.50
C LEU A 20 -14.57 -6.38 -13.64
N TRP A 21 -14.92 -5.18 -13.18
CA TRP A 21 -13.99 -4.05 -13.19
C TRP A 21 -12.81 -4.26 -12.26
N PHE A 22 -13.03 -4.85 -11.07
CA PHE A 22 -11.95 -5.23 -10.16
C PHE A 22 -10.97 -6.23 -10.80
N LEU A 23 -11.49 -7.24 -11.51
CA LEU A 23 -10.67 -8.21 -12.24
C LEU A 23 -9.80 -7.52 -13.30
N ILE A 24 -10.40 -6.61 -14.07
CA ILE A 24 -9.68 -5.84 -15.11
C ILE A 24 -8.58 -5.00 -14.46
N CYS A 25 -8.88 -4.28 -13.36
CA CYS A 25 -7.89 -3.49 -12.64
C CYS A 25 -6.74 -4.37 -12.09
N ALA A 26 -7.05 -5.50 -11.46
CA ALA A 26 -6.06 -6.43 -10.94
C ALA A 26 -5.17 -7.00 -12.06
N PHE A 27 -5.75 -7.29 -13.22
CA PHE A 27 -4.99 -7.73 -14.39
C PHE A 27 -3.97 -6.67 -14.85
N PHE A 28 -4.38 -5.40 -14.94
CA PHE A 28 -3.48 -4.31 -15.30
C PHE A 28 -2.39 -4.09 -14.23
N GLU A 29 -2.73 -4.13 -12.95
CA GLU A 29 -1.76 -4.03 -11.85
C GLU A 29 -0.65 -5.10 -11.99
N LYS A 30 -1.02 -6.36 -12.24
CA LYS A 30 -0.05 -7.44 -12.42
C LYS A 30 0.71 -7.33 -13.73
N SER A 31 0.08 -6.86 -14.80
CA SER A 31 0.74 -6.64 -16.09
C SER A 31 1.85 -5.60 -15.99
N ILE A 32 1.63 -4.51 -15.25
CA ILE A 32 2.65 -3.49 -14.98
C ILE A 32 3.82 -4.10 -14.21
N SER A 33 3.55 -4.92 -13.20
CA SER A 33 4.61 -5.60 -12.42
C SER A 33 5.46 -6.56 -13.28
N ILE A 34 4.82 -7.28 -14.23
CA ILE A 34 5.52 -8.18 -15.15
C ILE A 34 6.46 -7.40 -16.07
N ILE A 35 6.05 -6.22 -16.55
CA ILE A 35 6.88 -5.36 -17.42
C ILE A 35 7.99 -4.68 -16.60
N ALA A 36 7.73 -4.29 -15.35
CA ALA A 36 8.71 -3.65 -14.48
C ALA A 36 9.87 -4.60 -14.10
N THR A 37 9.60 -5.90 -13.97
CA THR A 37 10.61 -6.90 -13.60
C THR A 37 11.84 -6.91 -14.53
N PRO A 38 11.71 -7.10 -15.87
CA PRO A 38 12.86 -7.12 -16.78
C PRO A 38 13.60 -5.76 -16.85
N ILE A 39 12.88 -4.67 -16.60
CA ILE A 39 13.48 -3.32 -16.51
C ILE A 39 14.40 -3.26 -15.28
N PHE A 40 13.88 -3.65 -14.10
CA PHE A 40 14.65 -3.64 -12.86
C PHE A 40 15.84 -4.59 -12.87
N THR A 41 15.68 -5.79 -13.43
CA THR A 41 16.81 -6.74 -13.55
C THR A 41 17.90 -6.28 -14.53
N ARG A 42 17.60 -5.33 -15.43
CA ARG A 42 18.59 -4.78 -16.37
C ARG A 42 19.34 -3.58 -15.79
N ILE A 43 18.69 -2.78 -14.94
CA ILE A 43 19.29 -1.58 -14.33
C ILE A 43 19.99 -1.87 -13.00
N MET A 44 19.57 -2.92 -12.27
CA MET A 44 20.15 -3.30 -10.97
C MET A 44 21.10 -4.48 -11.14
N SER A 45 22.16 -4.51 -10.34
CA SER A 45 22.98 -5.71 -10.17
C SER A 45 22.21 -6.81 -9.42
N THR A 46 22.70 -8.05 -9.48
CA THR A 46 22.05 -9.19 -8.81
C THR A 46 22.00 -9.03 -7.28
N SER A 47 23.02 -8.41 -6.69
CA SER A 47 23.07 -8.12 -5.25
C SER A 47 22.08 -7.03 -4.84
N GLU A 48 21.99 -5.95 -5.61
CA GLU A 48 21.05 -4.85 -5.36
C GLU A 48 19.59 -5.29 -5.51
N TYR A 49 19.30 -6.11 -6.52
CA TYR A 49 17.97 -6.66 -6.71
C TYR A 49 17.55 -7.57 -5.54
N GLY A 50 18.49 -8.38 -5.03
CA GLY A 50 18.26 -9.21 -3.83
C GLY A 50 17.95 -8.37 -2.59
N GLN A 51 18.74 -7.31 -2.34
CA GLN A 51 18.53 -6.38 -1.23
C GLN A 51 17.20 -5.61 -1.36
N PHE A 52 16.84 -5.18 -2.56
CA PHE A 52 15.56 -4.54 -2.84
C PHE A 52 14.38 -5.48 -2.54
N ASN A 53 14.48 -6.75 -2.92
CA ASN A 53 13.44 -7.73 -2.65
C ASN A 53 13.25 -7.99 -1.14
N VAL A 54 14.34 -8.01 -0.36
CA VAL A 54 14.30 -8.08 1.11
C VAL A 54 13.60 -6.84 1.69
N LEU A 55 13.99 -5.64 1.24
CA LEU A 55 13.36 -4.39 1.63
C LEU A 55 11.86 -4.40 1.34
N TYR A 56 11.46 -4.79 0.12
CA TYR A 56 10.06 -4.82 -0.29
C TYR A 56 9.23 -5.83 0.54
N SER A 57 9.80 -6.99 0.82
CA SER A 57 9.16 -8.01 1.66
C SER A 57 8.90 -7.47 3.07
N TRP A 58 9.91 -6.86 3.69
CA TRP A 58 9.76 -6.24 5.00
C TRP A 58 8.83 -5.03 4.99
N LEU A 59 8.88 -4.19 3.95
CA LEU A 59 7.97 -3.05 3.79
C LEU A 59 6.52 -3.51 3.87
N THR A 60 6.16 -4.62 3.24
CA THR A 60 4.78 -5.14 3.24
C THR A 60 4.31 -5.51 4.65
N ILE A 61 5.19 -6.09 5.46
CA ILE A 61 4.91 -6.49 6.85
C ILE A 61 4.88 -5.27 7.78
N VAL A 62 5.93 -4.44 7.71
CA VAL A 62 6.09 -3.23 8.53
C VAL A 62 4.97 -2.24 8.26
N THR A 63 4.49 -2.13 7.02
CA THR A 63 3.33 -1.29 6.68
C THR A 63 2.13 -1.66 7.54
N ILE A 64 1.83 -2.96 7.69
CA ILE A 64 0.68 -3.43 8.49
C ILE A 64 0.86 -3.07 9.96
N ILE A 65 2.05 -3.30 10.52
CA ILE A 65 2.36 -3.05 11.94
C ILE A 65 2.34 -1.54 12.26
N VAL A 66 2.96 -0.73 11.41
CA VAL A 66 3.15 0.71 11.65
C VAL A 66 1.87 1.49 11.37
N SER A 67 1.17 1.20 10.26
CA SER A 67 -0.06 1.91 9.89
C SER A 67 -1.33 1.34 10.54
N LEU A 68 -1.23 0.17 11.18
CA LEU A 68 -2.37 -0.64 11.64
C LEU A 68 -3.39 -0.94 10.53
N ASN A 69 -3.00 -0.80 9.25
CA ASN A 69 -3.84 -0.96 8.08
C ASN A 69 -5.12 -0.09 8.09
N LEU A 70 -5.05 1.09 8.72
CA LEU A 70 -6.19 1.99 8.91
C LEU A 70 -6.78 2.50 7.58
N CYS A 71 -5.93 2.71 6.57
CA CYS A 71 -6.31 3.25 5.26
C CYS A 71 -7.22 2.33 4.44
N TYR A 72 -7.12 1.01 4.63
CA TYR A 72 -7.86 0.06 3.79
C TYR A 72 -9.16 -0.40 4.46
N GLY A 73 -9.07 -0.98 5.66
CA GLY A 73 -10.24 -1.61 6.32
C GLY A 73 -11.15 -0.60 7.02
N VAL A 74 -10.58 0.20 7.92
CA VAL A 74 -11.33 1.08 8.82
C VAL A 74 -11.80 2.35 8.11
N TYR A 75 -11.00 2.86 7.18
CA TYR A 75 -11.32 4.07 6.45
C TYR A 75 -12.58 3.92 5.58
N THR A 76 -12.66 2.85 4.77
CA THR A 76 -13.79 2.61 3.86
C THR A 76 -15.11 2.40 4.60
N GLN A 77 -15.09 1.64 5.71
CA GLN A 77 -16.27 1.46 6.57
C GLN A 77 -16.68 2.76 7.26
N GLY A 78 -15.71 3.52 7.77
CA GLY A 78 -15.97 4.79 8.45
C GLY A 78 -16.46 5.89 7.51
N LEU A 79 -15.98 5.93 6.26
CA LEU A 79 -16.50 6.83 5.22
C LEU A 79 -17.99 6.62 4.93
N ILE A 80 -18.45 5.36 4.97
CA ILE A 80 -19.87 5.03 4.79
C ILE A 80 -20.68 5.47 6.02
N LYS A 81 -20.15 5.24 7.22
CA LYS A 81 -20.83 5.57 8.50
C LYS A 81 -20.87 7.08 8.78
N PHE A 82 -19.79 7.80 8.50
CA PHE A 82 -19.62 9.23 8.73
C PHE A 82 -19.71 10.03 7.42
N SER A 83 -20.65 9.62 6.56
CA SER A 83 -20.78 10.16 5.20
C SER A 83 -21.04 11.67 5.12
N HIS A 84 -21.53 12.28 6.21
CA HIS A 84 -21.80 13.71 6.34
C HIS A 84 -20.55 14.55 6.66
N ASP A 85 -19.51 13.95 7.27
CA ASP A 85 -18.29 14.62 7.75
C ASP A 85 -17.00 13.92 7.29
N ARG A 86 -16.99 13.45 6.03
CA ARG A 86 -15.88 12.67 5.46
C ARG A 86 -14.53 13.35 5.60
N ARG A 87 -14.47 14.67 5.37
CA ARG A 87 -13.21 15.45 5.45
C ARG A 87 -12.60 15.42 6.85
N ARG A 88 -13.43 15.56 7.87
CA ARG A 88 -12.98 15.53 9.26
C ARG A 88 -12.50 14.13 9.64
N TYR A 89 -13.25 13.10 9.23
CA TYR A 89 -12.86 11.71 9.46
C TYR A 89 -11.52 11.35 8.78
N SER A 90 -11.32 11.74 7.51
CA SER A 90 -10.04 11.54 6.81
C SER A 90 -8.90 12.27 7.51
N ALA A 91 -9.10 13.50 7.96
CA ALA A 91 -8.08 14.28 8.66
C ALA A 91 -7.69 13.65 10.01
N GLU A 92 -8.67 13.16 10.78
CA GLU A 92 -8.43 12.49 12.06
C GLU A 92 -7.65 11.18 11.89
N LEU A 93 -8.00 10.36 10.89
CA LEU A 93 -7.27 9.12 10.59
C LEU A 93 -5.88 9.35 10.01
N GLN A 94 -5.72 10.36 9.16
CA GLN A 94 -4.42 10.75 8.64
C GLN A 94 -3.52 11.25 9.78
N GLY A 95 -4.07 12.09 10.68
CA GLY A 95 -3.36 12.55 11.87
C GLY A 95 -2.93 11.40 12.78
N LEU A 96 -3.84 10.45 13.05
CA LEU A 96 -3.51 9.23 13.81
C LEU A 96 -2.38 8.43 13.16
N THR A 97 -2.43 8.27 11.84
CA THR A 97 -1.40 7.54 11.10
C THR A 97 -0.04 8.23 11.17
N VAL A 98 0.00 9.56 11.11
CA VAL A 98 1.25 10.32 11.29
C VAL A 98 1.82 10.11 12.70
N VAL A 99 0.98 10.16 13.74
CA VAL A 99 1.41 9.91 15.12
C VAL A 99 1.97 8.50 15.27
N LEU A 100 1.34 7.49 14.68
CA LEU A 100 1.83 6.10 14.70
C LEU A 100 3.18 5.95 14.00
N VAL A 101 3.35 6.53 12.80
CA VAL A 101 4.63 6.46 12.10
C VAL A 101 5.72 7.18 12.88
N LEU A 102 5.44 8.35 13.45
CA LEU A 102 6.41 9.08 14.27
C LEU A 102 6.80 8.28 15.52
N ALA A 103 5.82 7.67 16.20
CA ALA A 103 6.10 6.81 17.36
C ALA A 103 7.01 5.63 16.99
N TRP A 104 6.72 4.92 15.90
CA TRP A 104 7.57 3.83 15.41
C TRP A 104 8.94 4.30 14.95
N THR A 105 9.04 5.50 14.37
CA THR A 105 10.32 6.10 13.98
C THR A 105 11.17 6.37 15.22
N LEU A 106 10.59 6.89 16.30
CA LEU A 106 11.30 7.09 17.58
C LEU A 106 11.75 5.77 18.20
N VAL A 107 10.90 4.74 18.19
CA VAL A 107 11.25 3.39 18.66
C VAL A 107 12.41 2.82 17.84
N TYR A 108 12.38 2.99 16.52
CA TYR A 108 13.46 2.54 15.65
C TYR A 108 14.79 3.26 15.95
N LEU A 109 14.77 4.59 16.11
CA LEU A 109 15.97 5.36 16.42
C LEU A 109 16.58 4.98 17.78
N GLY A 110 15.75 4.64 18.77
CA GLY A 110 16.21 4.17 20.08
C GLY A 110 16.89 2.79 20.06
N PHE A 111 16.57 1.93 19.09
CA PHE A 111 17.07 0.56 18.99
C PHE A 111 17.61 0.22 17.59
N ARG A 112 18.27 1.19 16.94
CA ARG A 112 18.69 1.09 15.53
C ARG A 112 19.53 -0.16 15.23
N ASP A 113 20.45 -0.53 16.12
CA ASP A 113 21.40 -1.63 15.88
C ASP A 113 20.70 -2.99 15.96
N PHE A 114 19.71 -3.13 16.85
CA PHE A 114 18.85 -4.32 16.91
C PHE A 114 18.05 -4.49 15.62
N TRP A 115 17.35 -3.44 15.18
CA TRP A 115 16.52 -3.50 13.97
C TRP A 115 17.35 -3.71 12.71
N ASN A 116 18.49 -3.03 12.58
CA ASN A 116 19.40 -3.22 11.44
C ASN A 116 19.92 -4.67 11.38
N SER A 117 20.22 -5.29 12.52
CA SER A 117 20.60 -6.70 12.57
C SER A 117 19.46 -7.65 12.21
N VAL A 118 18.23 -7.37 12.64
CA VAL A 118 17.05 -8.21 12.35
C VAL A 118 16.69 -8.15 10.86
N PHE A 119 16.65 -6.95 10.29
CA PHE A 119 16.26 -6.75 8.90
C PHE A 119 17.42 -6.98 7.92
N SER A 120 18.67 -7.02 8.41
CA SER A 120 19.87 -7.02 7.57
C SER A 120 19.92 -5.85 6.58
N LEU A 121 19.32 -4.71 6.96
CA LEU A 121 19.22 -3.49 6.16
C LEU A 121 20.00 -2.36 6.81
N THR A 122 20.46 -1.43 5.98
CA THR A 122 21.14 -0.21 6.44
C THR A 122 20.15 0.78 7.05
N THR A 123 20.64 1.68 7.91
CA THR A 123 19.82 2.71 8.55
C THR A 123 19.07 3.57 7.52
N THR A 124 19.70 3.87 6.39
CA THR A 124 19.10 4.65 5.31
C THR A 124 17.92 3.92 4.68
N GLN A 125 18.04 2.62 4.43
CA GLN A 125 16.96 1.79 3.88
C GLN A 125 15.77 1.68 4.84
N MET A 126 16.04 1.54 6.14
CA MET A 126 15.00 1.50 7.17
C MET A 126 14.24 2.82 7.30
N LEU A 127 14.94 3.95 7.30
CA LEU A 127 14.29 5.27 7.30
C LEU A 127 13.49 5.52 6.02
N ALA A 128 14.02 5.11 4.86
CA ALA A 128 13.30 5.16 3.60
C ALA A 128 12.03 4.30 3.64
N MET A 129 12.09 3.10 4.24
CA MET A 129 10.94 2.23 4.43
C MET A 129 9.84 2.90 5.27
N LEU A 130 10.20 3.49 6.42
CA LEU A 130 9.23 4.21 7.27
C LEU A 130 8.60 5.41 6.54
N LEU A 131 9.39 6.12 5.74
CA LEU A 131 8.89 7.21 4.91
C LEU A 131 7.94 6.70 3.82
N MET A 132 8.26 5.58 3.17
CA MET A 132 7.39 4.92 2.19
C MET A 132 6.07 4.45 2.82
N VAL A 133 6.11 3.90 4.04
CA VAL A 133 4.89 3.53 4.78
C VAL A 133 4.00 4.76 5.00
N TRP A 134 4.59 5.87 5.43
CA TRP A 134 3.85 7.10 5.67
C TRP A 134 3.23 7.66 4.41
N THR A 135 4.00 7.86 3.34
CA THR A 135 3.51 8.46 2.10
C THR A 135 2.47 7.57 1.42
N SER A 136 2.67 6.25 1.43
CA SER A 136 1.70 5.29 0.90
C SER A 136 0.40 5.34 1.71
N SER A 137 0.47 5.41 3.04
CA SER A 137 -0.73 5.50 3.89
C SER A 137 -1.49 6.81 3.64
N VAL A 138 -0.78 7.94 3.51
CA VAL A 138 -1.36 9.24 3.19
C VAL A 138 -2.06 9.23 1.83
N PHE A 139 -1.46 8.59 0.81
CA PHE A 139 -2.05 8.50 -0.52
C PHE A 139 -3.33 7.65 -0.57
N ASN A 140 -3.46 6.68 0.32
CA ASN A 140 -4.64 5.79 0.36
C ASN A 140 -5.83 6.36 1.15
N PHE A 141 -5.67 7.47 1.89
CA PHE A 141 -6.78 8.21 2.52
C PHE A 141 -7.40 9.21 1.54
#